data_AF-A0A8B8L4Z6-F1
#
_entry.id   AF-A0A8B8L4Z6-F1
#
_cell.length_a   1.000
_cell.length_b   1.000
_cell.length_c   1.000
_cell.angle_alpha   90.00
_cell.angle_beta   90.00
_cell.angle_gamma   90.00
#
_symmetry.space_group_name_H-M   'P 1'
#
loop_
_entity.id
_entity.type
_entity.pdbx_description
1 polymer ?
#
loop_
_entity_poly.entity_id
_entity_poly.type
_entity_poly.pdbx_seq_one_letter_code
_entity_poly.pdbx_strand_id
1 'polypeptide(L)'
;MKSAKCKLYLPHELVEQILSYIPAKALMRLRCVSKAWNDLVLDPTFVKLHLQRSSKNIHMLYTWKPLALEGFRCCPYAMQSIPVQRLLESPSLAIDGSEIPCEFTNNITHVIGTCNGLVCLRVIVLSPVNDKYGKIYIRLWNPATRITSHVSPPLELQLLSVTLGFGYDDSSDTYKVLALVMVQRSTDRELTVHCLGDKCWRKIASIPTNSMILQYKGHFLSGTLNWMARHGSRKHVIFSFDLRKETYRYFSIPEAQKTTRTISAELGILKGCLCLGAYNRYETHFALWQMKEYGVEESWTLLMKTIRLYFQIDSVLFPFFEPYPLAVYENGDVLLMLMNRPRVELLLYNKKDDRIEFVDQCYMKDNKMKTVEAVHKSMWIYSNYFVQTLVFPRWN
;
A
#
# COMPACT_ATOMS: atom_id res chain seq x y z
N MET A 1 -58.67 -15.38 17.43
CA MET A 1 -57.35 -16.06 17.44
C MET A 1 -56.27 -15.00 17.34
N LYS A 2 -55.43 -14.84 18.37
CA LYS A 2 -54.25 -13.95 18.30
C LYS A 2 -53.16 -14.70 17.54
N SER A 3 -52.70 -14.17 16.40
CA SER A 3 -51.56 -14.79 15.70
C SER A 3 -50.32 -14.66 16.59
N ALA A 4 -49.74 -15.78 16.98
CA ALA A 4 -48.46 -15.80 17.65
C ALA A 4 -47.42 -15.35 16.63
N LYS A 5 -46.98 -14.09 16.72
CA LYS A 5 -45.77 -13.64 16.01
C LYS A 5 -44.60 -14.46 16.55
N CYS A 6 -44.22 -15.50 15.82
CA CYS A 6 -43.00 -16.24 16.08
C CYS A 6 -41.83 -15.28 15.85
N LYS A 7 -41.30 -14.70 16.93
CA LYS A 7 -40.06 -13.94 16.85
C LYS A 7 -38.96 -14.96 16.58
N LEU A 8 -38.43 -14.96 15.35
CA LEU A 8 -37.21 -15.66 15.01
C LEU A 8 -36.08 -15.05 15.85
N TYR A 9 -35.64 -15.77 16.88
CA TYR A 9 -34.45 -15.41 17.65
C TYR A 9 -33.26 -16.08 16.98
N LEU A 10 -32.41 -15.29 16.34
CA LEU A 10 -31.09 -15.73 15.92
C LEU A 10 -30.16 -15.77 17.15
N PRO A 11 -29.46 -16.88 17.41
CA PRO A 11 -28.38 -16.94 18.40
C PRO A 11 -27.35 -15.83 18.18
N HIS A 12 -26.78 -15.32 19.27
CA HIS A 12 -25.84 -14.21 19.23
C HIS A 12 -24.63 -14.52 18.35
N GLU A 13 -24.09 -15.74 18.47
CA GLU A 13 -22.93 -16.21 17.73
C GLU A 13 -23.19 -16.21 16.22
N LEU A 14 -24.41 -16.56 15.79
CA LEU A 14 -24.77 -16.51 14.38
C LEU A 14 -24.90 -15.08 13.88
N VAL A 15 -25.41 -14.16 14.72
CA VAL A 15 -25.43 -12.73 14.37
C VAL A 15 -24.00 -12.22 14.18
N GLU A 16 -23.08 -12.48 15.10
CA GLU A 16 -21.68 -12.09 14.96
C GLU A 16 -21.03 -12.67 13.70
N GLN A 17 -21.31 -13.95 13.40
CA GLN A 17 -20.82 -14.57 12.17
C GLN A 17 -21.41 -13.91 10.92
N ILE A 18 -22.69 -13.58 10.88
CA ILE A 18 -23.28 -12.89 9.72
C ILE A 18 -22.67 -11.49 9.57
N LEU A 19 -22.61 -10.73 10.66
CA LEU A 19 -22.13 -9.34 10.65
C LEU A 19 -20.66 -9.24 10.31
N SER A 20 -19.83 -10.21 10.68
CA SER A 20 -18.40 -10.17 10.35
C SER A 20 -18.09 -10.41 8.87
N TYR A 21 -19.09 -10.77 8.03
CA TYR A 21 -18.97 -10.74 6.55
C TYR A 21 -19.42 -9.42 5.92
N ILE A 22 -20.07 -8.54 6.68
CA ILE A 22 -20.60 -7.28 6.16
C ILE A 22 -19.45 -6.26 5.97
N PRO A 23 -19.46 -5.43 4.89
CA PRO A 23 -18.47 -4.38 4.70
C PRO A 23 -18.39 -3.42 5.90
N ALA A 24 -17.16 -3.04 6.29
CA ALA A 24 -16.91 -2.19 7.45
C ALA A 24 -17.72 -0.87 7.42
N LYS A 25 -17.83 -0.21 6.25
CA LYS A 25 -18.62 1.02 6.09
C LYS A 25 -20.11 0.81 6.42
N ALA A 26 -20.67 -0.36 6.09
CA ALA A 26 -22.05 -0.68 6.43
C ALA A 26 -22.20 -0.98 7.92
N LEU A 27 -21.28 -1.75 8.53
CA LEU A 27 -21.26 -1.99 9.98
C LEU A 27 -21.17 -0.69 10.78
N MET A 28 -20.36 0.27 10.34
CA MET A 28 -20.27 1.59 10.96
C MET A 28 -21.60 2.36 10.95
N ARG A 29 -22.45 2.17 9.94
CA ARG A 29 -23.81 2.73 9.90
C ARG A 29 -24.74 1.97 10.85
N LEU A 30 -24.59 0.65 10.99
CA LEU A 30 -25.43 -0.17 11.86
C LEU A 30 -25.27 0.12 13.35
N ARG A 31 -24.22 0.84 13.75
CA ARG A 31 -24.04 1.34 15.13
C ARG A 31 -25.23 2.18 15.63
N CYS A 32 -26.00 2.82 14.74
CA CYS A 32 -27.18 3.59 15.15
C CYS A 32 -28.44 2.73 15.39
N VAL A 33 -28.42 1.43 15.06
CA VAL A 33 -29.59 0.55 15.15
C VAL A 33 -29.90 0.18 16.59
N SER A 34 -28.88 -0.13 17.40
CA SER A 34 -29.03 -0.43 18.83
C SER A 34 -27.70 -0.34 19.58
N LYS A 35 -27.76 -0.28 20.92
CA LYS A 35 -26.57 -0.33 21.78
C LYS A 35 -25.77 -1.61 21.57
N ALA A 36 -26.45 -2.77 21.56
CA ALA A 36 -25.79 -4.06 21.35
C ALA A 36 -24.96 -4.12 20.06
N TRP A 37 -25.48 -3.55 18.97
CA TRP A 37 -24.75 -3.52 17.69
C TRP A 37 -23.60 -2.52 17.69
N ASN A 38 -23.76 -1.38 18.36
CA ASN A 38 -22.66 -0.45 18.58
C ASN A 38 -21.54 -1.09 19.41
N ASP A 39 -21.89 -1.80 20.48
CA ASP A 39 -20.93 -2.44 21.37
C ASP A 39 -20.20 -3.57 20.66
N LEU A 40 -20.90 -4.39 19.86
CA LEU A 40 -20.31 -5.44 19.04
C LEU A 40 -19.30 -4.89 18.02
N VAL A 41 -19.63 -3.80 17.31
CA VAL A 41 -18.74 -3.20 16.31
C VAL A 41 -17.47 -2.59 16.95
N LEU A 42 -17.51 -2.26 18.24
CA LEU A 42 -16.39 -1.76 19.01
C LEU A 42 -15.63 -2.87 19.77
N ASP A 43 -16.19 -4.09 19.85
CA ASP A 43 -15.57 -5.21 20.55
C ASP A 43 -14.28 -5.67 19.83
N PRO A 44 -13.14 -5.74 20.55
CA PRO A 44 -11.87 -6.14 19.95
C PRO A 44 -11.87 -7.53 19.31
N THR A 45 -12.62 -8.48 19.87
CA THR A 45 -12.72 -9.86 19.34
C THR A 45 -13.46 -9.86 18.02
N PHE A 46 -14.58 -9.15 17.95
CA PHE A 46 -15.33 -8.96 16.71
C PHE A 46 -14.53 -8.21 15.65
N VAL A 47 -13.76 -7.18 16.02
CA VAL A 47 -12.86 -6.46 15.11
C VAL A 47 -11.79 -7.39 14.53
N LYS A 48 -11.16 -8.23 15.36
CA LYS A 48 -10.17 -9.24 14.89
C LYS A 48 -10.82 -10.27 13.96
N LEU A 49 -12.02 -10.75 14.27
CA LEU A 49 -12.79 -11.65 13.41
C LEU A 49 -13.14 -11.00 12.06
N HIS A 50 -13.63 -9.76 12.08
CA HIS A 50 -13.96 -8.99 10.89
C HIS A 50 -12.73 -8.75 10.01
N LEU A 51 -11.58 -8.41 10.61
CA LEU A 51 -10.31 -8.24 9.91
C LEU A 51 -9.90 -9.53 9.17
N GLN A 52 -9.96 -10.69 9.82
CA GLN A 52 -9.62 -11.97 9.21
C GLN A 52 -10.49 -12.26 7.97
N ARG A 53 -11.78 -11.96 8.04
CA ARG A 53 -12.72 -12.17 6.91
C ARG A 53 -12.53 -11.14 5.80
N SER A 54 -12.22 -9.90 6.17
CA SER A 54 -12.02 -8.79 5.22
C SER A 54 -10.78 -8.96 4.34
N SER A 55 -9.80 -9.78 4.76
CA SER A 55 -8.63 -10.12 3.95
C SER A 55 -8.97 -10.71 2.57
N LYS A 56 -10.16 -11.30 2.43
CA LYS A 56 -10.68 -11.86 1.17
C LYS A 56 -11.24 -10.79 0.21
N ASN A 57 -11.63 -9.64 0.74
CA ASN A 57 -12.20 -8.53 -0.01
C ASN A 57 -11.14 -7.45 -0.19
N ILE A 58 -10.33 -7.62 -1.24
CA ILE A 58 -9.22 -6.71 -1.53
C ILE A 58 -9.76 -5.46 -2.23
N HIS A 59 -9.26 -4.31 -1.78
CA HIS A 59 -9.49 -3.02 -2.38
C HIS A 59 -8.17 -2.45 -2.92
N MET A 60 -8.29 -1.61 -3.94
CA MET A 60 -7.26 -0.69 -4.36
C MET A 60 -7.50 0.68 -3.75
N LEU A 61 -6.46 1.23 -3.11
CA LEU A 61 -6.46 2.56 -2.55
C LEU A 61 -5.75 3.52 -3.48
N TYR A 62 -6.54 4.32 -4.20
CA TYR A 62 -6.06 5.37 -5.07
C TYR A 62 -5.80 6.63 -4.28
N THR A 63 -4.69 7.29 -4.56
CA THR A 63 -4.37 8.63 -4.07
C THR A 63 -3.97 9.50 -5.23
N TRP A 64 -4.37 10.77 -5.22
CA TRP A 64 -4.01 11.67 -6.31
C TRP A 64 -3.76 13.10 -5.88
N LYS A 65 -2.92 13.80 -6.64
CA LYS A 65 -2.56 15.22 -6.44
C LYS A 65 -2.74 16.02 -7.73
N PRO A 66 -3.48 17.16 -7.71
CA PRO A 66 -3.57 18.08 -8.85
C PRO A 66 -2.19 18.66 -9.22
N LEU A 67 -1.83 18.73 -10.51
CA LEU A 67 -0.58 19.37 -10.96
C LEU A 67 -0.62 20.92 -10.97
N ALA A 68 -1.80 21.53 -10.85
CA ALA A 68 -2.03 22.94 -11.18
C ALA A 68 -1.44 23.99 -10.21
N LEU A 69 -0.55 23.63 -9.28
CA LEU A 69 0.10 24.59 -8.39
C LEU A 69 1.60 24.35 -8.42
N GLU A 70 2.27 25.09 -9.30
CA GLU A 70 3.74 25.20 -9.31
C GLU A 70 4.20 25.70 -7.95
N GLY A 71 5.02 24.88 -7.29
CA GLY A 71 5.56 25.11 -5.96
C GLY A 71 5.53 23.82 -5.15
N PHE A 72 6.59 23.58 -4.38
CA PHE A 72 6.73 22.46 -3.44
C PHE A 72 5.71 22.47 -2.28
N ARG A 73 4.56 23.15 -2.45
CA ARG A 73 3.50 23.22 -1.45
C ARG A 73 2.71 21.90 -1.44
N CYS A 74 2.46 21.43 -0.23
CA CYS A 74 1.70 20.24 0.09
C CYS A 74 0.25 20.47 -0.34
N CYS A 75 -0.15 19.94 -1.50
CA CYS A 75 -1.56 19.98 -1.91
C CYS A 75 -2.28 18.76 -1.33
N PRO A 76 -3.59 18.89 -1.06
CA PRO A 76 -4.37 17.76 -0.59
C PRO A 76 -4.28 16.60 -1.56
N TYR A 77 -3.85 15.45 -1.04
CA TYR A 77 -4.19 14.19 -1.66
C TYR A 77 -5.70 14.03 -1.51
N ALA A 78 -6.36 13.61 -2.57
CA ALA A 78 -7.64 12.93 -2.41
C ALA A 78 -7.39 11.42 -2.51
N MET A 79 -8.20 10.65 -1.82
CA MET A 79 -8.04 9.21 -1.70
C MET A 79 -9.37 8.51 -1.85
N GLN A 80 -9.35 7.32 -2.42
CA GLN A 80 -10.51 6.43 -2.46
C GLN A 80 -10.08 4.97 -2.50
N SER A 81 -10.84 4.11 -1.80
CA SER A 81 -10.72 2.67 -1.93
C SER A 81 -11.79 2.07 -2.85
N ILE A 82 -11.42 1.23 -3.81
CA ILE A 82 -12.33 0.52 -4.71
C ILE A 82 -12.13 -0.99 -4.57
N PRO A 83 -13.17 -1.81 -4.39
CA PRO A 83 -13.02 -3.27 -4.43
C PRO A 83 -12.42 -3.70 -5.76
N VAL A 84 -11.38 -4.53 -5.74
CA VAL A 84 -10.76 -5.05 -6.97
C VAL A 84 -11.80 -5.74 -7.83
N GLN A 85 -12.70 -6.53 -7.23
CA GLN A 85 -13.79 -7.21 -7.94
C GLN A 85 -14.70 -6.24 -8.73
N ARG A 86 -14.96 -5.02 -8.23
CA ARG A 86 -15.77 -4.05 -8.97
C ARG A 86 -15.07 -3.51 -10.20
N LEU A 87 -13.74 -3.37 -10.16
CA LEU A 87 -12.96 -3.02 -11.34
C LEU A 87 -13.04 -4.10 -12.41
N LEU A 88 -13.37 -5.34 -12.03
CA LEU A 88 -13.57 -6.46 -12.96
C LEU A 88 -14.96 -6.41 -13.60
N GLU A 89 -16.00 -6.08 -12.82
CA GLU A 89 -17.40 -6.14 -13.25
C GLU A 89 -17.84 -4.92 -14.06
N SER A 90 -17.28 -3.73 -13.78
CA SER A 90 -17.60 -2.51 -14.51
C SER A 90 -16.44 -1.50 -14.43
N PRO A 91 -15.62 -1.40 -15.49
CA PRO A 91 -14.49 -0.48 -15.52
C PRO A 91 -14.90 1.01 -15.58
N SER A 92 -16.09 1.30 -16.13
CA SER A 92 -16.61 2.65 -16.43
C SER A 92 -17.16 3.44 -15.23
N LEU A 93 -16.51 3.38 -14.07
CA LEU A 93 -17.01 4.02 -12.85
C LEU A 93 -16.62 5.51 -12.76
N ALA A 94 -17.66 6.37 -12.77
CA ALA A 94 -17.56 7.73 -12.28
C ALA A 94 -17.37 7.71 -10.76
N ILE A 95 -16.15 7.95 -10.32
CA ILE A 95 -15.78 7.96 -8.91
C ILE A 95 -16.18 9.28 -8.27
N ASP A 96 -16.97 9.28 -7.20
CA ASP A 96 -17.24 10.48 -6.44
C ASP A 96 -16.08 10.75 -5.46
N GLY A 97 -15.25 11.74 -5.79
CA GLY A 97 -14.08 12.10 -5.00
C GLY A 97 -14.45 12.83 -3.73
N SER A 98 -14.51 12.12 -2.60
CA SER A 98 -14.17 12.67 -1.28
C SER A 98 -14.14 11.56 -0.22
N GLU A 99 -12.97 11.01 0.07
CA GLU A 99 -12.84 10.22 1.31
C GLU A 99 -11.77 10.73 2.27
N ILE A 100 -11.05 11.81 1.99
CA ILE A 100 -10.18 12.41 3.01
C ILE A 100 -10.98 13.49 3.77
N PRO A 101 -11.11 13.40 5.10
CA PRO A 101 -11.65 14.50 5.90
C PRO A 101 -10.88 15.79 5.61
N CYS A 102 -11.57 16.91 5.44
CA CYS A 102 -10.98 18.22 5.10
C CYS A 102 -9.83 18.67 6.04
N GLU A 103 -9.74 18.11 7.25
CA GLU A 103 -8.70 18.39 8.25
C GLU A 103 -7.28 17.96 7.83
N PHE A 104 -7.15 17.16 6.78
CA PHE A 104 -5.91 16.57 6.30
C PHE A 104 -5.26 17.29 5.12
N THR A 105 -5.96 18.28 4.56
CA THR A 105 -5.75 18.74 3.19
C THR A 105 -4.49 19.56 2.99
N ASN A 106 -3.95 20.21 4.03
CA ASN A 106 -2.88 21.18 3.82
C ASN A 106 -1.46 20.63 3.97
N ASN A 107 -1.25 19.46 4.60
CA ASN A 107 0.10 18.97 4.92
C ASN A 107 0.35 17.46 4.67
N ILE A 108 -0.66 16.67 4.28
CA ILE A 108 -0.40 15.27 3.87
C ILE A 108 0.40 15.29 2.58
N THR A 109 1.48 14.52 2.58
CA THR A 109 2.40 14.45 1.45
C THR A 109 2.44 13.09 0.79
N HIS A 110 2.10 12.00 1.49
CA HIS A 110 2.15 10.66 0.90
C HIS A 110 1.51 9.56 1.77
N VAL A 111 1.04 8.48 1.15
CA VAL A 111 0.75 7.21 1.84
C VAL A 111 2.03 6.40 1.94
N ILE A 112 2.43 6.04 3.16
CA ILE A 112 3.61 5.22 3.42
C ILE A 112 3.32 3.75 3.11
N GLY A 113 2.14 3.29 3.52
CA GLY A 113 1.69 1.92 3.34
C GLY A 113 0.34 1.70 4.02
N THR A 114 -0.17 0.48 3.89
CA THR A 114 -1.43 0.05 4.47
C THR A 114 -1.20 -1.24 5.26
N CYS A 115 -1.94 -1.43 6.34
CA CYS A 115 -1.87 -2.64 7.15
C CYS A 115 -3.18 -2.81 7.92
N ASN A 116 -3.79 -3.99 7.85
CA ASN A 116 -5.04 -4.32 8.55
C ASN A 116 -6.19 -3.30 8.35
N GLY A 117 -6.22 -2.63 7.19
CA GLY A 117 -7.19 -1.58 6.85
C GLY A 117 -6.92 -0.20 7.47
N LEU A 118 -5.79 -0.03 8.14
CA LEU A 118 -5.22 1.27 8.45
C LEU A 118 -4.34 1.75 7.30
N VAL A 119 -4.42 3.05 7.02
CA VAL A 119 -3.58 3.78 6.09
C VAL A 119 -2.61 4.63 6.89
N CYS A 120 -1.32 4.45 6.65
CA CYS A 120 -0.27 5.24 7.29
C CYS A 120 0.10 6.44 6.43
N LEU A 121 -0.10 7.64 6.97
CA LEU A 121 0.01 8.91 6.28
C LEU A 121 1.26 9.66 6.74
N ARG A 122 2.02 10.18 5.79
CA ARG A 122 3.15 11.07 6.02
C ARG A 122 2.72 12.53 5.92
N VAL A 123 3.00 13.30 6.96
CA VAL A 123 2.84 14.76 7.01
C VAL A 123 4.21 15.40 7.07
N ILE A 124 4.52 16.34 6.17
CA ILE A 124 5.79 17.06 6.16
C ILE A 124 5.53 18.51 6.53
N VAL A 125 6.31 19.02 7.48
CA VAL A 125 6.36 20.44 7.82
C VAL A 125 7.77 20.93 7.54
N LEU A 126 7.93 21.77 6.52
CA LEU A 126 9.22 22.37 6.17
C LEU A 126 9.54 23.52 7.14
N SER A 127 10.81 23.71 7.45
CA SER A 127 11.26 24.85 8.25
C SER A 127 11.07 26.15 7.46
N PRO A 128 10.53 27.22 8.08
CA PRO A 128 10.36 28.51 7.43
C PRO A 128 11.70 29.23 7.19
N VAL A 129 12.77 28.83 7.90
CA VAL A 129 14.08 29.49 7.85
C VAL A 129 15.06 28.80 6.90
N ASN A 130 14.94 27.47 6.74
CA ASN A 130 15.81 26.70 5.86
C ASN A 130 15.04 25.53 5.28
N ASP A 131 14.74 25.61 4.00
CA ASP A 131 14.01 24.60 3.24
C ASP A 131 14.73 23.25 3.15
N LYS A 132 15.97 23.13 3.65
CA LYS A 132 16.71 21.89 3.87
C LYS A 132 16.42 21.21 5.20
N TYR A 133 15.56 21.79 6.04
CA TYR A 133 15.15 21.20 7.31
C TYR A 133 13.65 20.99 7.32
N GLY A 134 13.21 19.84 7.82
CA GLY A 134 11.79 19.54 7.94
C GLY A 134 11.52 18.53 9.04
N LYS A 135 10.26 18.52 9.47
CA LYS A 135 9.73 17.52 10.40
C LYS A 135 8.79 16.60 9.66
N ILE A 136 8.96 15.31 9.86
CA ILE A 136 8.01 14.32 9.39
C ILE A 136 7.16 13.86 10.57
N TYR A 137 5.86 13.88 10.37
CA TYR A 137 4.90 13.30 11.29
C TYR A 137 4.16 12.16 10.62
N ILE A 138 3.71 11.23 11.45
CA ILE A 138 2.94 10.06 11.07
C ILE A 138 1.54 10.21 11.64
N ARG A 139 0.55 9.84 10.82
CA ARG A 139 -0.83 9.69 11.28
C ARG A 139 -1.45 8.46 10.66
N LEU A 140 -2.16 7.69 11.47
CA LEU A 140 -2.93 6.54 10.99
C LEU A 140 -4.36 6.96 10.75
N TRP A 141 -4.96 6.40 9.70
CA TRP A 141 -6.34 6.67 9.34
C TRP A 141 -7.01 5.38 8.86
N ASN A 142 -8.24 5.13 9.29
CA ASN A 142 -9.08 4.11 8.70
C ASN A 142 -10.18 4.78 7.84
N PRO A 143 -10.14 4.63 6.50
CA PRO A 143 -11.18 5.16 5.61
C PRO A 143 -12.59 4.64 5.84
N ALA A 144 -12.73 3.39 6.30
CA ALA A 144 -14.03 2.79 6.54
C ALA A 144 -14.69 3.29 7.83
N THR A 145 -13.91 3.48 8.90
CA THR A 145 -14.41 4.00 10.18
C THR A 145 -14.36 5.53 10.27
N ARG A 146 -13.61 6.17 9.37
CA ARG A 146 -13.29 7.61 9.35
C ARG A 146 -12.55 8.10 10.60
N ILE A 147 -11.97 7.19 11.38
CA ILE A 147 -11.25 7.51 12.62
C ILE A 147 -9.75 7.63 12.32
N THR A 148 -9.11 8.53 13.06
CA THR A 148 -7.71 8.94 12.87
C THR A 148 -6.97 8.83 14.20
N SER A 149 -5.69 8.49 14.17
CA SER A 149 -4.85 8.58 15.36
C SER A 149 -4.50 10.03 15.67
N HIS A 150 -3.99 10.26 16.88
CA HIS A 150 -3.14 11.42 17.16
C HIS A 150 -1.91 11.41 16.25
N VAL A 151 -1.36 12.59 16.01
CA VAL A 151 -0.12 12.77 15.24
C VAL A 151 1.05 12.24 16.07
N SER A 152 1.98 11.52 15.44
CA SER A 152 3.20 11.04 16.10
C SER A 152 4.07 12.19 16.60
N PRO A 153 5.04 11.91 17.48
CA PRO A 153 6.20 12.78 17.65
C PRO A 153 6.91 13.02 16.30
N PRO A 154 7.52 14.19 16.10
CA PRO A 154 8.23 14.49 14.86
C PRO A 154 9.47 13.61 14.73
N LEU A 155 9.70 13.09 13.53
CA LEU A 155 11.03 12.71 13.07
C LEU A 155 11.69 13.95 12.47
N GLU A 156 12.66 14.50 13.18
CA GLU A 156 13.40 15.68 12.73
C GLU A 156 14.45 15.26 11.70
N LEU A 157 14.41 15.88 10.52
CA LEU A 157 15.32 15.56 9.43
C LEU A 157 15.90 16.83 8.81
N GLN A 158 17.19 16.79 8.57
CA GLN A 158 17.79 17.60 7.50
C GLN A 158 17.50 16.83 6.21
N LEU A 159 16.82 17.44 5.23
CA LEU A 159 16.17 16.86 4.06
C LEU A 159 17.13 16.07 3.15
N LEU A 160 17.49 14.89 3.63
CA LEU A 160 18.00 13.78 2.88
C LEU A 160 16.87 12.76 2.76
N SER A 161 16.83 12.07 1.63
CA SER A 161 15.81 11.07 1.32
C SER A 161 15.56 10.12 2.50
N VAL A 162 14.29 9.98 2.90
CA VAL A 162 13.85 9.01 3.90
C VAL A 162 13.02 7.93 3.20
N THR A 163 13.34 6.68 3.52
CA THR A 163 12.52 5.54 3.14
C THR A 163 11.71 5.12 4.36
N LEU A 164 10.40 4.91 4.18
CA LEU A 164 9.48 4.57 5.26
C LEU A 164 8.81 3.23 4.97
N GLY A 165 8.48 2.50 6.03
CA GLY A 165 7.64 1.29 5.96
C GLY A 165 6.70 1.25 7.16
N PHE A 166 5.50 0.72 6.95
CA PHE A 166 4.45 0.63 7.97
C PHE A 166 3.94 -0.79 8.06
N GLY A 167 3.84 -1.33 9.27
CA GLY A 167 3.40 -2.69 9.49
C GLY A 167 2.89 -2.92 10.90
N TYR A 168 2.46 -4.15 11.14
CA TYR A 168 1.91 -4.61 12.40
C TYR A 168 2.85 -5.63 13.05
N ASP A 169 3.12 -5.44 14.34
CA ASP A 169 3.82 -6.40 15.19
C ASP A 169 2.78 -7.14 16.03
N ASP A 170 2.59 -8.42 15.69
CA ASP A 170 1.63 -9.30 16.35
C ASP A 170 1.99 -9.59 17.81
N SER A 171 3.28 -9.55 18.15
CA SER A 171 3.76 -9.86 19.49
C SER A 171 3.48 -8.77 20.51
N SER A 172 3.48 -7.51 20.07
CA SER A 172 3.17 -6.34 20.89
C SER A 172 1.77 -5.76 20.61
N ASP A 173 0.97 -6.41 19.76
CA ASP A 173 -0.38 -6.01 19.35
C ASP A 173 -0.44 -4.53 18.90
N THR A 174 0.64 -4.04 18.27
CA THR A 174 0.78 -2.62 17.89
C THR A 174 1.31 -2.43 16.47
N TYR A 175 1.14 -1.22 15.96
CA TYR A 175 1.65 -0.81 14.67
C TYR A 175 3.00 -0.13 14.82
N LYS A 176 3.91 -0.41 13.88
CA LYS A 176 5.24 0.18 13.82
C LYS A 176 5.46 0.88 12.49
N VAL A 177 6.13 2.02 12.55
CA VAL A 177 6.70 2.70 11.38
C VAL A 177 8.20 2.66 11.48
N LEU A 178 8.83 2.12 10.45
CA LEU A 178 10.28 2.08 10.30
C LEU A 178 10.71 3.21 9.36
N ALA A 179 11.72 3.96 9.77
CA ALA A 179 12.34 5.01 8.99
C ALA A 179 13.83 4.73 8.80
N LEU A 180 14.22 4.66 7.54
CA LEU A 180 15.59 4.56 7.06
C LEU A 180 16.04 5.97 6.69
N VAL A 181 16.84 6.57 7.57
CA VAL A 181 17.28 7.96 7.48
C VAL A 181 18.73 8.01 6.99
N MET A 182 19.01 8.81 5.96
CA MET A 182 20.40 9.12 5.61
C MET A 182 20.98 10.13 6.60
N VAL A 183 22.10 9.77 7.22
CA VAL A 183 22.81 10.66 8.14
C VAL A 183 23.67 11.64 7.34
N GLN A 184 23.58 12.93 7.66
CA GLN A 184 24.39 13.94 6.98
C GLN A 184 25.89 13.71 7.27
N ARG A 185 26.74 13.88 6.24
CA ARG A 185 28.21 13.69 6.32
C ARG A 185 28.68 12.26 6.60
N SER A 186 27.76 11.29 6.62
CA SER A 186 28.09 9.86 6.60
C SER A 186 27.43 9.22 5.38
N THR A 187 27.97 8.08 4.95
CA THR A 187 27.30 7.16 4.02
C THR A 187 26.41 6.16 4.76
N ASP A 188 26.43 6.18 6.10
CA ASP A 188 25.60 5.33 6.95
C ASP A 188 24.14 5.76 6.92
N ARG A 189 23.27 4.77 7.10
CA ARG A 189 21.83 4.98 7.25
C ARG A 189 21.43 4.59 8.66
N GLU A 190 20.71 5.48 9.33
CA GLU A 190 20.12 5.17 10.63
C GLU A 190 18.77 4.50 10.44
N LEU A 191 18.60 3.41 11.17
CA LEU A 191 17.34 2.73 11.27
C LEU A 191 16.65 3.17 12.55
N THR A 192 15.52 3.84 12.38
CA THR A 192 14.71 4.33 13.50
C THR A 192 13.31 3.74 13.40
N VAL A 193 12.69 3.47 14.53
CA VAL A 193 11.32 2.96 14.63
C VAL A 193 10.50 3.85 15.52
N HIS A 194 9.21 3.91 15.21
CA HIS A 194 8.19 4.48 16.06
C HIS A 194 7.04 3.49 16.17
N CYS A 195 6.70 3.07 17.40
CA CYS A 195 5.49 2.32 17.65
C CYS A 195 4.33 3.29 17.89
N LEU A 196 3.14 2.94 17.41
CA LEU A 196 1.92 3.66 17.78
C LEU A 196 1.75 3.56 19.29
N GLY A 197 1.80 4.68 20.01
CA GLY A 197 1.98 4.65 21.46
C GLY A 197 3.13 5.52 21.96
N ASP A 198 4.18 5.62 21.16
CA ASP A 198 5.44 6.14 21.67
C ASP A 198 5.48 7.67 21.70
N LYS A 199 6.23 8.22 22.66
CA LYS A 199 6.47 9.66 22.78
C LYS A 199 7.68 10.14 21.97
N CYS A 200 8.45 9.23 21.38
CA CYS A 200 9.58 9.57 20.52
C CYS A 200 9.84 8.49 19.46
N TRP A 201 10.73 8.80 18.52
CA TRP A 201 11.37 7.81 17.64
C TRP A 201 12.57 7.21 18.36
N ARG A 202 12.79 5.91 18.19
CA ARG A 202 13.94 5.20 18.76
C ARG A 202 14.86 4.72 17.65
N LYS A 203 16.16 4.97 17.80
CA LYS A 203 17.20 4.38 16.95
C LYS A 203 17.41 2.90 17.33
N ILE A 204 17.39 2.02 16.34
CA ILE A 204 17.61 0.58 16.51
C ILE A 204 19.04 0.21 16.11
N ALA A 205 19.47 0.67 14.93
CA ALA A 205 20.72 0.26 14.32
C ALA A 205 21.25 1.30 13.34
N SER A 206 22.51 1.14 12.94
CA SER A 206 23.08 1.78 11.76
C SER A 206 23.29 0.70 10.69
N ILE A 207 22.80 0.94 9.48
CA ILE A 207 22.96 0.03 8.34
C ILE A 207 24.26 0.39 7.62
N PRO A 208 25.11 -0.61 7.29
CA PRO A 208 26.36 -0.38 6.58
C PRO A 208 26.17 0.32 5.24
N THR A 209 27.14 1.17 4.90
CA THR A 209 27.22 2.02 3.70
C THR A 209 27.13 1.25 2.38
N ASN A 210 27.50 -0.04 2.40
CA ASN A 210 27.45 -0.93 1.23
C ASN A 210 26.01 -1.39 0.88
N SER A 211 25.01 -0.95 1.64
CA SER A 211 23.59 -1.24 1.42
C SER A 211 22.83 0.00 0.95
N MET A 212 22.23 -0.09 -0.22
CA MET A 212 21.42 0.99 -0.80
C MET A 212 20.00 0.51 -1.04
N ILE A 213 19.05 1.02 -0.27
CA ILE A 213 17.61 0.83 -0.54
C ILE A 213 17.24 1.59 -1.82
N LEU A 214 16.53 0.91 -2.72
CA LEU A 214 16.17 1.39 -4.06
C LEU A 214 14.72 1.88 -4.16
N GLN A 215 13.87 1.51 -3.20
CA GLN A 215 12.45 1.89 -3.16
C GLN A 215 12.15 2.87 -2.03
N TYR A 216 11.15 3.73 -2.24
CA TYR A 216 10.71 4.72 -1.25
C TYR A 216 9.76 4.15 -0.18
N LYS A 217 9.05 3.05 -0.49
CA LYS A 217 8.06 2.42 0.38
C LYS A 217 8.48 1.00 0.74
N GLY A 218 8.22 0.62 1.99
CA GLY A 218 8.39 -0.75 2.47
C GLY A 218 7.11 -1.56 2.34
N HIS A 219 7.24 -2.79 1.87
CA HIS A 219 6.13 -3.71 1.70
C HIS A 219 6.00 -4.62 2.92
N PHE A 220 4.88 -4.48 3.65
CA PHE A 220 4.59 -5.30 4.82
C PHE A 220 4.08 -6.68 4.40
N LEU A 221 4.71 -7.73 4.93
CA LEU A 221 4.28 -9.12 4.78
C LEU A 221 4.75 -9.96 5.97
N SER A 222 3.87 -10.76 6.55
CA SER A 222 4.20 -11.75 7.58
C SER A 222 5.08 -11.20 8.73
N GLY A 223 4.72 -10.04 9.28
CA GLY A 223 5.46 -9.41 10.40
C GLY A 223 6.76 -8.71 9.99
N THR A 224 7.05 -8.62 8.70
CA THR A 224 8.28 -8.01 8.18
C THR A 224 7.99 -6.86 7.23
N LEU A 225 8.95 -5.94 7.11
CA LEU A 225 8.97 -4.90 6.07
C LEU A 225 10.07 -5.20 5.06
N ASN A 226 9.73 -5.15 3.77
CA ASN A 226 10.60 -5.61 2.69
C ASN A 226 10.79 -4.49 1.65
N TRP A 227 12.04 -4.31 1.22
CA TRP A 227 12.43 -3.32 0.20
C TRP A 227 13.43 -3.90 -0.79
N MET A 228 13.38 -3.44 -2.03
CA MET A 228 14.50 -3.65 -2.95
C MET A 228 15.71 -2.88 -2.48
N ALA A 229 16.86 -3.55 -2.51
CA ALA A 229 18.13 -2.98 -2.13
C ALA A 229 19.26 -3.46 -3.04
N ARG A 230 20.40 -2.78 -2.95
CA ARG A 230 21.70 -3.26 -3.45
C ARG A 230 22.61 -3.47 -2.28
N HIS A 231 23.31 -4.59 -2.24
CA HIS A 231 24.26 -4.91 -1.19
C HIS A 231 25.63 -5.34 -1.76
N GLY A 232 26.71 -4.95 -1.08
CA GLY A 232 28.08 -5.37 -1.40
C GLY A 232 28.54 -4.92 -2.79
N SER A 233 28.89 -5.88 -3.65
CA SER A 233 29.30 -5.66 -5.06
C SER A 233 28.16 -5.19 -5.98
N ARG A 234 27.22 -4.41 -5.43
CA ARG A 234 26.03 -3.86 -6.08
C ARG A 234 25.02 -4.92 -6.58
N LYS A 235 24.98 -6.09 -5.94
CA LYS A 235 24.00 -7.15 -6.23
C LYS A 235 22.61 -6.69 -5.76
N HIS A 236 21.60 -6.90 -6.59
CA HIS A 236 20.21 -6.67 -6.20
C HIS A 236 19.78 -7.74 -5.20
N VAL A 237 19.21 -7.29 -4.09
CA VAL A 237 18.74 -8.11 -2.97
C VAL A 237 17.47 -7.50 -2.41
N ILE A 238 16.79 -8.24 -1.53
CA ILE A 238 15.66 -7.74 -0.77
C ILE A 238 16.14 -7.50 0.65
N PHE A 239 16.09 -6.25 1.11
CA PHE A 239 16.29 -5.93 2.52
C PHE A 239 14.98 -6.20 3.26
N SER A 240 15.02 -7.09 4.24
CA SER A 240 13.87 -7.49 5.04
C SER A 240 14.13 -7.22 6.52
N PHE A 241 13.22 -6.47 7.15
CA PHE A 241 13.29 -6.14 8.57
C PHE A 241 12.13 -6.81 9.33
N ASP A 242 12.46 -7.59 10.35
CA ASP A 242 11.52 -8.26 11.24
C ASP A 242 11.07 -7.28 12.33
N LEU A 243 9.79 -6.93 12.35
CA LEU A 243 9.25 -5.93 13.28
C LEU A 243 9.24 -6.41 14.74
N ARG A 244 9.13 -7.72 14.97
CA ARG A 244 9.08 -8.33 16.30
C ARG A 244 10.47 -8.42 16.90
N LYS A 245 11.43 -8.95 16.14
CA LYS A 245 12.81 -9.15 16.59
C LYS A 245 13.67 -7.89 16.48
N GLU A 246 13.20 -6.92 15.70
CA GLU A 246 13.94 -5.70 15.35
C GLU A 246 15.30 -5.97 14.70
N THR A 247 15.38 -7.06 13.94
CA THR A 247 16.56 -7.50 13.19
C THR A 247 16.29 -7.44 11.70
N TYR A 248 17.34 -7.30 10.88
CA TYR A 248 17.23 -7.41 9.43
C TYR A 248 18.01 -8.58 8.86
N ARG A 249 17.61 -8.99 7.66
CA ARG A 249 18.32 -9.93 6.79
C ARG A 249 18.16 -9.52 5.33
N TYR A 250 18.98 -10.12 4.48
CA TYR A 250 18.87 -9.96 3.04
C TYR A 250 18.39 -11.25 2.42
N PHE A 251 17.50 -11.16 1.43
CA PHE A 251 17.16 -12.28 0.56
C PHE A 251 17.71 -12.07 -0.84
N SER A 252 18.07 -13.17 -1.50
CA SER A 252 18.33 -13.16 -2.93
C SER A 252 17.05 -12.92 -3.73
N ILE A 253 17.21 -12.23 -4.86
CA ILE A 253 16.22 -12.23 -5.95
C ILE A 253 16.35 -13.54 -6.77
N PRO A 254 15.36 -13.89 -7.63
CA PRO A 254 15.43 -15.09 -8.48
C PRO A 254 16.73 -15.17 -9.29
N GLU A 255 17.33 -16.37 -9.40
CA GLU A 255 18.63 -16.60 -10.07
C GLU A 255 18.64 -16.09 -11.52
N ALA A 256 17.54 -16.29 -12.23
CA ALA A 256 17.34 -15.81 -13.60
C ALA A 256 17.51 -14.28 -13.75
N GLN A 257 17.45 -13.54 -12.65
CA GLN A 257 17.59 -12.09 -12.57
C GLN A 257 18.93 -11.67 -11.94
N LYS A 258 19.87 -12.57 -11.64
CA LYS A 258 21.15 -12.17 -11.00
C LYS A 258 22.22 -11.72 -11.99
N THR A 259 22.07 -12.02 -13.28
CA THR A 259 23.13 -11.88 -14.29
C THR A 259 23.30 -10.46 -14.85
N THR A 260 22.35 -9.54 -14.61
CA THR A 260 22.33 -8.25 -15.31
C THR A 260 22.47 -7.06 -14.35
N ARG A 261 23.48 -6.22 -14.59
CA ARG A 261 23.84 -5.07 -13.73
C ARG A 261 22.83 -3.91 -13.78
N THR A 262 21.82 -4.00 -14.65
CA THR A 262 20.90 -2.93 -15.07
C THR A 262 19.43 -3.36 -14.95
N ILE A 263 19.11 -4.15 -13.93
CA ILE A 263 17.72 -4.48 -13.60
C ILE A 263 17.08 -3.28 -12.91
N SER A 264 15.92 -2.85 -13.40
CA SER A 264 14.95 -2.20 -12.53
C SER A 264 14.04 -3.28 -12.00
N ALA A 265 13.77 -3.19 -10.71
CA ALA A 265 13.01 -4.18 -9.99
C ALA A 265 12.08 -3.49 -9.00
N GLU A 266 10.82 -3.86 -9.07
CA GLU A 266 9.79 -3.41 -8.15
C GLU A 266 9.27 -4.60 -7.33
N LEU A 267 9.38 -4.48 -6.01
CA LEU A 267 8.68 -5.37 -5.09
C LEU A 267 7.21 -4.96 -4.96
N GLY A 268 6.37 -5.96 -4.78
CA GLY A 268 4.96 -5.80 -4.42
C GLY A 268 4.48 -6.99 -3.61
N ILE A 269 3.21 -6.96 -3.19
CA ILE A 269 2.56 -8.07 -2.50
C ILE A 269 1.35 -8.49 -3.32
N LEU A 270 1.25 -9.77 -3.68
CA LEU A 270 0.13 -10.29 -4.46
C LEU A 270 -0.35 -11.59 -3.83
N LYS A 271 -1.63 -11.67 -3.46
CA LYS A 271 -2.23 -12.83 -2.76
C LYS A 271 -1.41 -13.29 -1.53
N GLY A 272 -0.88 -12.34 -0.76
CA GLY A 272 -0.05 -12.64 0.42
C GLY A 272 1.33 -13.22 0.10
N CYS A 273 1.77 -13.20 -1.15
CA CYS A 273 3.12 -13.56 -1.55
C CYS A 273 3.93 -12.29 -1.84
N LEU A 274 5.23 -12.33 -1.57
CA LEU A 274 6.16 -11.30 -2.04
C LEU A 274 6.37 -11.49 -3.54
N CYS A 275 6.21 -10.43 -4.32
CA CYS A 275 6.37 -10.43 -5.77
C CYS A 275 7.47 -9.49 -6.20
N LEU A 276 8.13 -9.85 -7.30
CA LEU A 276 9.19 -9.08 -7.93
C LEU A 276 8.85 -8.91 -9.41
N GLY A 277 8.47 -7.69 -9.79
CA GLY A 277 8.50 -7.27 -11.19
C GLY A 277 9.95 -6.97 -11.55
N ALA A 278 10.49 -7.67 -12.54
CA ALA A 278 11.86 -7.48 -12.99
C ALA A 278 11.87 -7.17 -14.49
N TYR A 279 12.67 -6.17 -14.85
CA TYR A 279 13.02 -5.93 -16.24
C TYR A 279 14.50 -5.54 -16.36
N ASN A 280 15.12 -5.99 -17.44
CA ASN A 280 16.45 -5.57 -17.83
C ASN A 280 16.33 -4.60 -19.01
N ARG A 281 17.06 -3.47 -18.98
CA ARG A 281 17.05 -2.48 -20.08
C ARG A 281 17.47 -3.05 -21.44
N TYR A 282 18.20 -4.16 -21.43
CA TYR A 282 18.66 -4.87 -22.63
C TYR A 282 17.78 -6.06 -23.01
N GLU A 283 16.80 -6.41 -22.18
CA GLU A 283 15.84 -7.47 -22.48
C GLU A 283 14.53 -6.89 -22.97
N THR A 284 13.89 -7.62 -23.88
CA THR A 284 12.60 -7.26 -24.46
C THR A 284 11.43 -7.69 -23.60
N HIS A 285 11.66 -8.40 -22.49
CA HIS A 285 10.60 -9.01 -21.69
C HIS A 285 10.54 -8.44 -20.27
N PHE A 286 9.32 -8.29 -19.77
CA PHE A 286 9.00 -8.11 -18.36
C PHE A 286 8.72 -9.49 -17.75
N ALA A 287 9.23 -9.74 -16.54
CA ALA A 287 8.97 -10.95 -15.80
C ALA A 287 8.44 -10.61 -14.41
N LEU A 288 7.33 -11.24 -14.02
CA LEU A 288 6.78 -11.16 -12.68
C LEU A 288 7.04 -12.47 -11.95
N TRP A 289 7.78 -12.40 -10.85
CA TRP A 289 8.09 -13.53 -9.99
C TRP A 289 7.31 -13.45 -8.69
N GLN A 290 7.03 -14.60 -8.09
CA GLN A 290 6.42 -14.70 -6.77
C GLN A 290 7.17 -15.67 -5.87
N MET A 291 7.39 -15.29 -4.61
CA MET A 291 7.94 -16.16 -3.58
C MET A 291 6.77 -16.90 -2.93
N LYS A 292 6.61 -18.19 -3.28
CA LYS A 292 5.47 -19.02 -2.82
C LYS A 292 5.47 -19.20 -1.31
N GLU A 293 6.65 -19.35 -0.73
CA GLU A 293 6.85 -19.51 0.70
C GLU A 293 7.74 -18.37 1.19
N TYR A 294 7.13 -17.46 1.97
CA TYR A 294 7.83 -16.26 2.42
C TYR A 294 9.09 -16.61 3.23
N GLY A 295 10.24 -16.10 2.79
CA GLY A 295 11.55 -16.31 3.41
C GLY A 295 12.31 -17.53 2.90
N VAL A 296 11.74 -18.33 1.97
CA VAL A 296 12.42 -19.45 1.29
C VAL A 296 12.80 -18.99 -0.12
N GLU A 297 14.10 -18.75 -0.36
CA GLU A 297 14.60 -18.17 -1.62
C GLU A 297 14.38 -19.10 -2.81
N GLU A 298 14.40 -20.40 -2.59
CA GLU A 298 14.18 -21.43 -3.61
C GLU A 298 12.71 -21.50 -4.06
N SER A 299 11.79 -20.87 -3.32
CA SER A 299 10.36 -20.86 -3.63
C SER A 299 9.95 -19.79 -4.65
N TRP A 300 10.91 -19.05 -5.22
CA TRP A 300 10.67 -18.13 -6.32
C TRP A 300 10.17 -18.87 -7.55
N THR A 301 8.98 -18.51 -8.01
CA THR A 301 8.36 -19.07 -9.21
C THR A 301 7.97 -17.96 -10.18
N LEU A 302 8.17 -18.19 -11.47
CA LEU A 302 7.77 -17.26 -12.52
C LEU A 302 6.25 -17.30 -12.65
N LEU A 303 5.59 -16.16 -12.42
CA LEU A 303 4.14 -16.03 -12.54
C LEU A 303 3.72 -15.69 -13.97
N MET A 304 4.44 -14.75 -14.59
CA MET A 304 4.25 -14.38 -16.00
C MET A 304 5.52 -13.80 -16.60
N LYS A 305 5.64 -13.89 -17.92
CA LYS A 305 6.70 -13.26 -18.70
C LYS A 305 6.11 -12.80 -20.03
N THR A 306 6.30 -11.54 -20.39
CA THR A 306 5.69 -10.98 -21.60
C THR A 306 6.55 -9.88 -22.22
N ILE A 307 6.29 -9.52 -23.47
CA ILE A 307 7.08 -8.52 -24.20
C ILE A 307 6.77 -7.11 -23.64
N ARG A 308 7.82 -6.38 -23.27
CA ARG A 308 7.73 -5.03 -22.68
C ARG A 308 7.05 -4.01 -23.59
N LEU A 309 7.22 -4.14 -24.91
CA LEU A 309 6.64 -3.21 -25.88
C LEU A 309 5.11 -3.14 -25.78
N TYR A 310 4.43 -4.17 -25.27
CA TYR A 310 2.98 -4.13 -25.03
C TYR A 310 2.57 -3.05 -24.03
N PHE A 311 3.46 -2.65 -23.11
CA PHE A 311 3.16 -1.61 -22.13
C PHE A 311 3.28 -0.19 -22.69
N GLN A 312 3.80 0.00 -23.91
CA GLN A 312 3.95 1.32 -24.58
C GLN A 312 4.53 2.43 -23.65
N ILE A 313 5.41 2.06 -22.72
CA ILE A 313 5.96 2.97 -21.71
C ILE A 313 6.95 3.91 -22.40
N ASP A 314 6.69 5.22 -22.34
CA ASP A 314 7.63 6.23 -22.81
C ASP A 314 8.85 6.29 -21.86
N SER A 315 9.84 5.46 -22.18
CA SER A 315 10.97 5.13 -21.31
C SER A 315 11.95 6.28 -21.07
N VAL A 316 11.82 7.40 -21.79
CA VAL A 316 12.82 8.47 -21.80
C VAL A 316 12.65 9.46 -20.65
N LEU A 317 11.43 9.65 -20.14
CA LEU A 317 11.15 10.69 -19.14
C LEU A 317 10.95 10.18 -17.72
N PHE A 318 10.54 8.92 -17.51
CA PHE A 318 10.15 8.45 -16.17
C PHE A 318 10.47 6.96 -15.90
N PRO A 319 11.62 6.63 -15.30
CA PRO A 319 12.10 5.25 -15.10
C PRO A 319 11.43 4.49 -13.92
N PHE A 320 10.26 4.91 -13.43
CA PHE A 320 9.66 4.40 -12.17
C PHE A 320 8.18 3.97 -12.30
N PHE A 321 7.68 3.78 -13.52
CA PHE A 321 6.27 3.39 -13.73
C PHE A 321 6.21 2.01 -14.35
N GLU A 322 6.07 1.00 -13.50
CA GLU A 322 6.07 -0.40 -13.89
C GLU A 322 4.68 -1.01 -13.67
N PRO A 323 4.32 -2.10 -14.39
CA PRO A 323 3.05 -2.78 -14.19
C PRO A 323 2.98 -3.34 -12.77
N TYR A 324 2.07 -2.81 -11.96
CA TYR A 324 1.83 -3.27 -10.60
C TYR A 324 0.78 -4.38 -10.65
N PRO A 325 1.09 -5.62 -10.25
CA PRO A 325 0.08 -6.66 -10.20
C PRO A 325 -0.98 -6.31 -9.17
N LEU A 326 -2.24 -6.59 -9.49
CA LEU A 326 -3.41 -6.31 -8.68
C LEU A 326 -4.09 -7.59 -8.21
N ALA A 327 -4.30 -8.53 -9.12
CA ALA A 327 -4.98 -9.78 -8.83
C ALA A 327 -4.45 -10.90 -9.72
N VAL A 328 -4.63 -12.12 -9.25
CA VAL A 328 -4.45 -13.34 -10.06
C VAL A 328 -5.77 -14.10 -10.06
N TYR A 329 -6.23 -14.53 -11.21
CA TYR A 329 -7.45 -15.31 -11.35
C TYR A 329 -7.20 -16.80 -11.10
N GLU A 330 -8.26 -17.59 -10.95
CA GLU A 330 -8.15 -19.04 -10.74
C GLU A 330 -7.56 -19.75 -11.96
N ASN A 331 -7.87 -19.25 -13.17
CA ASN A 331 -7.26 -19.71 -14.43
C ASN A 331 -5.78 -19.29 -14.58
N GLY A 332 -5.25 -18.49 -13.64
CA GLY A 332 -3.86 -18.03 -13.63
C GLY A 332 -3.61 -16.70 -14.36
N ASP A 333 -4.65 -16.07 -14.91
CA ASP A 333 -4.52 -14.74 -15.51
C ASP A 333 -4.14 -13.70 -14.46
N VAL A 334 -3.47 -12.63 -14.88
CA VAL A 334 -2.97 -11.59 -13.97
C VAL A 334 -3.53 -10.24 -14.38
N LEU A 335 -4.24 -9.57 -13.48
CA LEU A 335 -4.60 -8.17 -13.64
C LEU A 335 -3.41 -7.31 -13.20
N LEU A 336 -2.95 -6.45 -14.09
CA LEU A 336 -1.89 -5.48 -13.86
C LEU A 336 -2.45 -4.07 -13.96
N MET A 337 -1.84 -3.15 -13.23
CA MET A 337 -2.09 -1.73 -13.35
C MET A 337 -0.83 -1.06 -13.88
N LEU A 338 -0.95 -0.37 -15.01
CA LEU A 338 0.11 0.45 -15.55
C LEU A 338 -0.21 1.93 -15.30
N MET A 339 0.78 2.66 -14.78
CA MET A 339 0.64 4.09 -14.62
C MET A 339 1.36 4.82 -15.76
N ASN A 340 0.63 5.22 -16.79
CA ASN A 340 1.18 5.96 -17.92
C ASN A 340 0.63 7.39 -17.95
N ARG A 341 1.40 8.37 -17.46
CA ARG A 341 0.84 9.69 -17.15
C ARG A 341 0.21 10.38 -18.38
N PRO A 342 -0.98 11.01 -18.22
CA PRO A 342 -1.78 11.20 -16.99
C PRO A 342 -2.79 10.06 -16.71
N ARG A 343 -2.65 8.91 -17.37
CA ARG A 343 -3.59 7.80 -17.37
C ARG A 343 -3.16 6.69 -16.40
N VAL A 344 -4.15 5.95 -15.93
CA VAL A 344 -3.96 4.64 -15.33
C VAL A 344 -4.65 3.64 -16.23
N GLU A 345 -3.93 2.61 -16.62
CA GLU A 345 -4.40 1.58 -17.53
C GLU A 345 -4.48 0.26 -16.76
N LEU A 346 -5.59 -0.45 -16.93
CA LEU A 346 -5.76 -1.79 -16.41
C LEU A 346 -5.51 -2.77 -17.55
N LEU A 347 -4.60 -3.71 -17.30
CA LEU A 347 -4.12 -4.68 -18.28
C LEU A 347 -4.43 -6.07 -17.75
N LEU A 348 -5.03 -6.93 -18.58
CA LEU A 348 -5.20 -8.34 -18.27
C LEU A 348 -4.16 -9.14 -19.03
N TYR A 349 -3.31 -9.83 -18.29
CA TYR A 349 -2.44 -10.86 -18.84
C TYR A 349 -3.19 -12.19 -18.85
N ASN A 350 -3.51 -12.67 -20.06
CA ASN A 350 -4.06 -13.99 -20.29
C ASN A 350 -2.89 -14.99 -20.32
N LYS A 351 -2.88 -15.89 -19.33
CA LYS A 351 -1.78 -16.86 -19.16
C LYS A 351 -1.80 -17.96 -20.23
N LYS A 352 -2.98 -18.32 -20.74
CA LYS A 352 -3.13 -19.38 -21.73
C LYS A 352 -2.52 -18.97 -23.08
N ASP A 353 -2.75 -17.71 -23.45
CA ASP A 353 -2.37 -17.18 -24.77
C ASP A 353 -1.10 -16.33 -24.74
N ASP A 354 -0.53 -16.09 -23.55
CA ASP A 354 0.63 -15.21 -23.29
C ASP A 354 0.45 -13.79 -23.84
N ARG A 355 -0.77 -13.25 -23.71
CA ARG A 355 -1.18 -11.96 -24.29
C ARG A 355 -1.61 -10.98 -23.22
N ILE A 356 -1.37 -9.70 -23.50
CA ILE A 356 -1.91 -8.58 -22.73
C ILE A 356 -3.08 -7.97 -23.48
N GLU A 357 -4.19 -7.80 -22.77
CA GLU A 357 -5.37 -7.09 -23.24
C GLU A 357 -5.58 -5.83 -22.40
N PHE A 358 -5.90 -4.70 -23.03
CA PHE A 358 -6.28 -3.49 -22.34
C PHE A 358 -7.73 -3.61 -21.89
N VAL A 359 -7.95 -3.70 -20.58
CA VAL A 359 -9.28 -3.83 -20.00
C VAL A 359 -9.94 -2.46 -19.90
N ASP A 360 -9.17 -1.44 -19.50
CA ASP A 360 -9.69 -0.08 -19.36
C ASP A 360 -8.60 1.00 -19.33
N GLN A 361 -9.01 2.22 -19.69
CA GLN A 361 -8.21 3.44 -19.58
C GLN A 361 -8.95 4.47 -18.73
N CYS A 362 -8.39 4.75 -17.55
CA CYS A 362 -8.94 5.69 -16.61
C CYS A 362 -8.09 6.96 -16.54
N TYR A 363 -8.76 8.11 -16.38
CA TYR A 363 -8.11 9.36 -16.05
C TYR A 363 -8.88 10.08 -14.93
N MET A 364 -8.20 10.99 -14.23
CA MET A 364 -8.85 11.78 -13.19
C MET A 364 -9.28 13.15 -13.73
N LYS A 365 -10.57 13.47 -13.60
CA LYS A 365 -11.17 14.76 -13.98
C LYS A 365 -12.07 15.26 -12.85
N ASP A 366 -11.82 16.49 -12.40
CA ASP A 366 -12.64 17.15 -11.37
C ASP A 366 -12.76 16.30 -10.08
N ASN A 367 -11.64 15.72 -9.63
CA ASN A 367 -11.54 14.77 -8.50
C ASN A 367 -12.34 13.46 -8.67
N LYS A 368 -12.80 13.16 -9.88
CA LYS A 368 -13.48 11.91 -10.22
C LYS A 368 -12.64 11.12 -11.21
N MET A 369 -12.47 9.81 -10.98
CA MET A 369 -12.00 8.92 -12.04
C MET A 369 -13.10 8.81 -13.08
N LYS A 370 -12.71 8.94 -14.35
CA LYS A 370 -13.60 8.84 -15.50
C LYS A 370 -12.90 7.98 -16.55
N THR A 371 -13.70 7.20 -17.28
CA THR A 371 -13.29 6.54 -18.53
C THR A 371 -13.31 7.55 -19.68
N VAL A 372 -12.43 7.37 -20.67
CA VAL A 372 -12.17 8.32 -21.78
C VAL A 372 -13.47 8.64 -22.53
N GLU A 373 -13.95 9.91 -22.60
CA GLU A 373 -13.54 10.96 -23.56
C GLU A 373 -12.50 11.96 -23.02
N ALA A 374 -11.57 12.38 -23.87
CA ALA A 374 -10.35 13.12 -23.55
C ALA A 374 -10.54 14.46 -22.81
N VAL A 375 -9.77 14.70 -21.73
CA VAL A 375 -9.48 16.06 -21.21
C VAL A 375 -8.07 16.18 -20.61
N HIS A 376 -7.42 17.30 -20.93
CA HIS A 376 -6.12 17.83 -20.49
C HIS A 376 -6.08 18.34 -19.03
N LYS A 377 -6.24 17.49 -18.02
CA LYS A 377 -5.79 17.83 -16.65
C LYS A 377 -4.79 16.79 -16.15
N SER A 378 -3.53 17.18 -16.08
CA SER A 378 -2.46 16.32 -15.60
C SER A 378 -2.62 16.10 -14.08
N MET A 379 -2.56 14.85 -13.62
CA MET A 379 -2.68 14.48 -12.21
C MET A 379 -1.66 13.40 -11.86
N TRP A 380 -1.14 13.42 -10.63
CA TRP A 380 -0.38 12.30 -10.09
C TRP A 380 -1.34 11.32 -9.44
N ILE A 381 -1.26 10.02 -9.76
CA ILE A 381 -2.07 8.96 -9.17
C ILE A 381 -1.10 7.97 -8.52
N TYR A 382 -1.45 7.36 -7.39
CA TYR A 382 -0.70 6.25 -6.78
C TYR A 382 -1.69 5.23 -6.24
N SER A 383 -1.40 3.95 -6.39
CA SER A 383 -2.20 2.88 -5.79
C SER A 383 -1.48 2.23 -4.61
N ASN A 384 -2.26 1.62 -3.71
CA ASN A 384 -1.76 0.70 -2.69
C ASN A 384 -2.82 -0.40 -2.49
N TYR A 385 -2.39 -1.62 -2.19
CA TYR A 385 -3.29 -2.66 -1.70
C TYR A 385 -3.97 -2.23 -0.41
N PHE A 386 -5.23 -2.57 -0.22
CA PHE A 386 -5.99 -2.17 0.95
C PHE A 386 -7.12 -3.16 1.26
N VAL A 387 -7.55 -3.20 2.51
CA VAL A 387 -8.70 -3.98 2.96
C VAL A 387 -9.57 -3.08 3.83
N GLN A 388 -10.90 -3.13 3.69
CA GLN A 388 -11.80 -2.35 4.54
C GLN A 388 -12.08 -3.10 5.83
N THR A 389 -11.75 -2.51 6.98
CA THR A 389 -11.82 -3.18 8.29
C THR A 389 -12.42 -2.25 9.35
N LEU A 390 -12.79 -2.83 10.49
CA LEU A 390 -13.21 -2.10 11.69
C LEU A 390 -12.04 -1.71 12.61
N VAL A 391 -10.78 -1.89 12.17
CA VAL A 391 -9.62 -1.59 13.02
C VAL A 391 -9.59 -0.09 13.35
N PHE A 392 -9.54 0.22 14.65
CA PHE A 392 -9.46 1.60 15.12
C PHE A 392 -7.99 1.96 15.41
N PRO A 393 -7.49 3.11 14.91
CA PRO A 393 -6.14 3.58 15.21
C PRO A 393 -6.10 4.26 16.60
N ARG A 394 -6.55 3.55 17.64
CA ARG A 394 -6.66 4.07 19.02
C ARG A 394 -5.48 3.63 19.87
N TRP A 395 -5.25 4.42 20.90
CA TRP A 395 -4.35 4.14 22.01
C TRP A 395 -5.15 3.28 22.99
N ASN A 396 -4.58 2.16 23.45
CA ASN A 396 -5.18 1.38 24.53
C ASN A 396 -5.20 2.20 25.82
#